data_AF-A0A535FQR4-F1
#
_entry.id   AF-A0A535FQR4-F1
#
_cell.length_a   1.000
_cell.length_b   1.000
_cell.length_c   1.000
_cell.angle_alpha   90.00
_cell.angle_beta   90.00
_cell.angle_gamma   90.00
#
_symmetry.space_group_name_H-M   'P 1'
#
loop_
_entity.id
_entity.type
_entity.pdbx_description
1 polymer ?
#
loop_
_entity_poly.entity_id
_entity_poly.type
_entity_poly.pdbx_seq_one_letter_code
_entity_poly.pdbx_strand_id
1 'polypeptide(L)'
;FGEQEELLDHTRYTQPALFALEVALAQQLRSWNLEPDVVLGYSVGQYAAAVVAGVLSLEDGLRLIAKRGELMASLPAGGAMAAVFTDMGTVEALLAAMPSLSLAADNGSHLVLSGPTEALLEALLHLKEQGIRTQVLNTSQAFHSALLEPALEEFEAFATEVPFQLADKTLICNLTGEVLASGQVLDAGYWRRHSREPVQFARSLRTAAELGVGVVVEVGPQPVLLGIAAQGWPEGKERPALVATLRPGHSEVRQLAEMMAQLYVQGLTPNFGAWHRPWHRRKLALPTYPFQRRSYYLDHGYRRGASAQVLSAPQYKLNRTTTSTISHPHPLQGVRIDTPSKEQLWEFCLSLQNFPEVLDTHAVLHIGHYKAMLAGVLQAPQERENAICFEHVEFKSALTIPENTEEVVTLCLEKNQCGAARFRIHTKNRVSGDWNLHMHGTVRSVTAPAPWPCALDGIRARLTQEEDGKFFYARMEERGYHLGPSVKCISSIRFQEGEVLASLKVSAGNPVEKENPLKVPLGIFDSCGQLMLIAGSRFLSQKAFFMVIGWDKLTIFSCPSQGELCWCYFTVPEQKTDGDIIFAAYTLCDTSGRIYAQAENIQFRVLNEFDPDPALQNAKRNEGL
;
A
#
# COMPACT_ATOMS: atom_id res chain seq x y z
N PHE A 1 -43.66 22.29 19.51
CA PHE A 1 -43.87 23.66 20.04
C PHE A 1 -45.17 23.68 20.84
N GLY A 2 -45.32 24.59 21.82
CA GLY A 2 -46.35 24.55 22.89
C GLY A 2 -47.79 24.87 22.44
N GLU A 3 -48.69 25.02 23.42
CA GLU A 3 -50.17 25.13 23.30
C GLU A 3 -50.72 26.33 22.47
N GLN A 4 -49.89 27.07 21.74
CA GLN A 4 -50.26 28.32 21.02
C GLN A 4 -49.69 28.38 19.59
N GLU A 5 -49.76 27.28 18.83
CA GLU A 5 -49.24 27.20 17.45
C GLU A 5 -49.87 28.25 16.51
N GLU A 6 -51.16 28.53 16.67
CA GLU A 6 -51.91 29.51 15.87
C GLU A 6 -51.36 30.95 15.97
N LEU A 7 -50.61 31.29 17.04
CA LEU A 7 -49.98 32.61 17.14
C LEU A 7 -48.89 32.80 16.08
N LEU A 8 -48.21 31.73 15.64
CA LEU A 8 -47.16 31.82 14.63
C LEU A 8 -47.71 32.11 13.23
N ASP A 9 -49.00 31.92 12.99
CA ASP A 9 -49.66 32.28 11.73
C ASP A 9 -49.94 33.79 11.63
N HIS A 10 -49.88 34.50 12.76
CA HIS A 10 -50.11 35.94 12.80
C HIS A 10 -48.83 36.70 12.42
N THR A 11 -48.91 37.54 11.38
CA THR A 11 -47.76 38.23 10.75
C THR A 11 -46.81 38.92 11.75
N ARG A 12 -47.35 39.50 12.83
CA ARG A 12 -46.59 40.11 13.93
C ARG A 12 -45.55 39.16 14.55
N TYR A 13 -45.87 37.88 14.65
CA TYR A 13 -45.00 36.85 15.23
C TYR A 13 -44.28 36.03 14.15
N THR A 14 -44.91 35.79 13.00
CA THR A 14 -44.31 35.00 11.91
C THR A 14 -43.01 35.62 11.42
N GLN A 15 -42.98 36.93 11.12
CA GLN A 15 -41.80 37.55 10.51
C GLN A 15 -40.57 37.52 11.45
N PRO A 16 -40.69 37.92 12.74
CA PRO A 16 -39.55 37.83 13.66
C PRO A 16 -39.14 36.39 13.97
N ALA A 17 -40.09 35.45 14.02
CA ALA A 17 -39.77 34.03 14.25
C ALA A 17 -38.99 33.42 13.07
N LEU A 18 -39.40 33.71 11.83
CA LEU A 18 -38.68 33.30 10.62
C LEU A 18 -37.27 33.88 10.61
N PHE A 19 -37.15 35.21 10.81
CA PHE A 19 -35.85 35.87 10.87
C PHE A 19 -34.93 35.27 11.95
N ALA A 20 -35.45 35.06 13.17
CA ALA A 20 -34.66 34.52 14.26
C ALA A 20 -34.16 33.09 13.94
N LEU A 21 -35.03 32.25 13.37
CA LEU A 21 -34.66 30.91 12.93
C LEU A 21 -33.62 30.94 11.82
N GLU A 22 -33.82 31.76 10.79
CA GLU A 22 -32.93 31.85 9.64
C GLU A 22 -31.53 32.35 10.04
N VAL A 23 -31.45 33.39 10.87
CA VAL A 23 -30.16 33.88 11.37
C VAL A 23 -29.50 32.86 12.30
N ALA A 24 -30.26 32.19 13.17
CA ALA A 24 -29.72 31.15 14.04
C ALA A 24 -29.15 29.97 13.24
N LEU A 25 -29.86 29.51 12.20
CA LEU A 25 -29.37 28.48 11.28
C LEU A 25 -28.11 28.96 10.54
N ALA A 26 -28.12 30.16 9.97
CA ALA A 26 -26.96 30.71 9.27
C ALA A 26 -25.73 30.79 10.19
N GLN A 27 -25.88 31.30 11.42
CA GLN A 27 -24.80 31.33 12.42
C GLN A 27 -24.34 29.93 12.83
N GLN A 28 -25.27 28.97 12.92
CA GLN A 28 -24.95 27.58 13.19
C GLN A 28 -24.09 26.97 12.08
N LEU A 29 -24.43 27.21 10.80
CA LEU A 29 -23.64 26.78 9.64
C LEU A 29 -22.24 27.41 9.66
N ARG A 30 -22.14 28.73 9.90
CA ARG A 30 -20.85 29.43 10.03
C ARG A 30 -19.98 28.84 11.14
N SER A 31 -20.57 28.48 12.28
CA SER A 31 -19.85 27.81 13.38
C SER A 31 -19.27 26.45 12.99
N TRP A 32 -19.81 25.82 11.95
CA TRP A 32 -19.31 24.58 11.35
C TRP A 32 -18.37 24.83 10.17
N ASN A 33 -17.80 26.02 10.03
CA ASN A 33 -16.92 26.39 8.91
C ASN A 33 -17.61 26.34 7.54
N LEU A 34 -18.92 26.62 7.51
CA LEU A 34 -19.71 26.78 6.29
C LEU A 34 -20.07 28.26 6.14
N GLU A 35 -19.15 29.03 5.59
CA GLU A 35 -19.33 30.46 5.29
C GLU A 35 -19.92 30.63 3.89
N PRO A 36 -20.95 31.47 3.70
CA PRO A 36 -21.47 31.76 2.37
C PRO A 36 -20.54 32.73 1.62
N ASP A 37 -20.28 32.44 0.35
CA ASP A 37 -19.64 33.38 -0.57
C ASP A 37 -20.64 34.42 -1.09
N VAL A 38 -21.88 33.97 -1.33
CA VAL A 38 -23.00 34.77 -1.84
C VAL A 38 -24.21 34.56 -0.94
N VAL A 39 -24.91 35.64 -0.61
CA VAL A 39 -26.13 35.63 0.19
C VAL A 39 -27.26 36.28 -0.61
N LEU A 40 -28.44 35.67 -0.56
CA LEU A 40 -29.66 36.14 -1.20
C LEU A 40 -30.83 35.82 -0.28
N GLY A 41 -31.62 36.82 0.08
CA GLY A 41 -32.90 36.59 0.74
C GLY A 41 -34.06 36.50 -0.25
N TYR A 42 -35.25 36.21 0.25
CA TYR A 42 -36.49 36.30 -0.51
C TYR A 42 -37.54 37.00 0.35
N SER A 43 -37.95 38.21 -0.04
CA SER A 43 -38.87 39.02 0.75
C SER A 43 -38.36 39.17 2.20
N VAL A 44 -39.09 38.68 3.20
CA VAL A 44 -38.70 38.66 4.62
C VAL A 44 -37.30 38.06 4.85
N GLY A 45 -36.89 37.05 4.09
CA GLY A 45 -35.55 36.46 4.23
C GLY A 45 -34.41 37.43 3.89
N GLN A 46 -34.69 38.55 3.21
CA GLN A 46 -33.70 39.59 2.93
C GLN A 46 -33.17 40.26 4.20
N TYR A 47 -33.97 40.33 5.27
CA TYR A 47 -33.53 40.86 6.55
C TYR A 47 -32.49 39.94 7.20
N ALA A 48 -32.72 38.63 7.18
CA ALA A 48 -31.75 37.65 7.64
C ALA A 48 -30.48 37.67 6.78
N ALA A 49 -30.64 37.73 5.45
CA ALA A 49 -29.52 37.85 4.51
C ALA A 49 -28.67 39.12 4.77
N ALA A 50 -29.30 40.25 5.09
CA ALA A 50 -28.62 41.49 5.43
C ALA A 50 -27.77 41.34 6.72
N VAL A 51 -28.25 40.61 7.73
CA VAL A 51 -27.44 40.30 8.93
C VAL A 51 -26.28 39.38 8.60
N VAL A 52 -26.51 38.34 7.79
CA VAL A 52 -25.45 37.40 7.39
C VAL A 52 -24.37 38.08 6.56
N ALA A 53 -24.75 39.06 5.72
CA ALA A 53 -23.85 39.87 4.92
C ALA A 53 -23.28 41.11 5.65
N GLY A 54 -23.47 41.22 6.98
CA GLY A 54 -22.89 42.28 7.79
C GLY A 54 -23.54 43.66 7.64
N VAL A 55 -24.58 43.82 6.82
CA VAL A 55 -25.30 45.10 6.61
C VAL A 55 -26.05 45.53 7.87
N LEU A 56 -26.51 44.56 8.68
CA LEU A 56 -27.24 44.78 9.92
C LEU A 56 -26.62 43.98 11.06
N SER A 57 -26.63 44.55 12.27
CA SER A 57 -26.40 43.76 13.48
C SER A 57 -27.60 42.82 13.73
N LEU A 58 -27.40 41.75 14.51
CA LEU A 58 -28.50 40.85 14.90
C LEU A 58 -29.62 41.60 15.63
N GLU A 59 -29.27 42.48 16.58
CA GLU A 59 -30.24 43.25 17.35
C GLU A 59 -31.03 44.22 16.47
N ASP A 60 -30.34 44.94 15.58
CA ASP A 60 -30.97 45.89 14.67
C ASP A 60 -31.85 45.21 13.63
N GLY A 61 -31.39 44.11 13.06
CA GLY A 61 -32.20 43.28 12.16
C GLY A 61 -33.46 42.76 12.85
N LEU A 62 -33.35 42.29 14.09
CA LEU A 62 -34.49 41.80 14.88
C LEU A 62 -35.48 42.93 15.20
N ARG A 63 -34.98 44.12 15.58
CA ARG A 63 -35.82 45.31 15.82
C ARG A 63 -36.57 45.73 14.57
N LEU A 64 -35.86 45.79 13.44
CA LEU A 64 -36.42 46.21 12.16
C LEU A 64 -37.51 45.24 11.67
N ILE A 65 -37.26 43.93 11.72
CA ILE A 65 -38.27 42.94 11.30
C ILE A 65 -39.45 42.85 12.27
N ALA A 66 -39.23 43.05 13.57
CA ALA A 66 -40.30 43.14 14.56
C ALA A 66 -41.21 44.34 14.30
N LYS A 67 -40.64 45.52 14.05
CA LYS A 67 -41.41 46.71 13.70
C LYS A 67 -42.17 46.52 12.39
N ARG A 68 -41.54 45.94 11.37
CA ARG A 68 -42.21 45.58 10.11
C ARG A 68 -43.41 44.67 10.34
N GLY A 69 -43.22 43.58 11.08
CA GLY A 69 -44.27 42.61 11.38
C GLY A 69 -45.42 43.23 12.17
N GLU A 70 -45.12 44.10 13.15
CA GLU A 70 -46.11 44.85 13.91
C GLU A 70 -46.97 45.75 13.01
N LEU A 71 -46.34 46.60 12.20
CA LEU A 71 -47.02 47.55 11.33
C LEU A 71 -47.86 46.84 10.27
N MET A 72 -47.30 45.82 9.61
CA MET A 72 -48.00 45.05 8.59
C MET A 72 -49.18 44.25 9.16
N ALA A 73 -49.06 43.76 10.39
CA ALA A 73 -50.16 43.08 11.06
C ALA A 73 -51.28 44.03 11.53
N SER A 74 -51.00 45.33 11.59
CA SER A 74 -51.97 46.35 12.02
C SER A 74 -52.76 46.94 10.86
N LEU A 75 -52.41 46.58 9.62
CA LEU A 75 -53.16 46.96 8.43
C LEU A 75 -54.51 46.22 8.37
N PRO A 76 -55.55 46.84 7.77
CA PRO A 76 -56.84 46.19 7.57
C PRO A 76 -56.70 44.87 6.82
N ALA A 77 -57.47 43.86 7.23
CA ALA A 77 -57.59 42.61 6.48
C ALA A 77 -58.26 42.84 5.11
N GLY A 78 -58.12 41.87 4.20
CA GLY A 78 -58.72 41.91 2.86
C GLY A 78 -57.71 41.93 1.71
N GLY A 79 -56.45 41.62 2.00
CA GLY A 79 -55.44 41.33 0.99
C GLY A 79 -55.34 39.84 0.68
N ALA A 80 -54.91 39.52 -0.54
CA ALA A 80 -54.57 38.15 -0.93
C ALA A 80 -53.39 38.14 -1.91
N MET A 81 -52.78 36.98 -2.08
CA MET A 81 -51.70 36.76 -3.05
C MET A 81 -51.95 35.49 -3.85
N ALA A 82 -51.52 35.45 -5.11
CA ALA A 82 -51.65 34.27 -5.96
C ALA A 82 -50.48 34.12 -6.92
N ALA A 83 -50.00 32.88 -7.06
CA ALA A 83 -49.08 32.50 -8.11
C ALA A 83 -49.83 32.33 -9.45
N VAL A 84 -49.28 32.90 -10.51
CA VAL A 84 -49.81 32.86 -11.88
C VAL A 84 -48.72 32.34 -12.80
N PHE A 85 -49.02 31.26 -13.52
CA PHE A 85 -48.05 30.55 -14.36
C PHE A 85 -48.14 31.02 -15.81
N THR A 86 -47.71 32.27 -16.05
CA THR A 86 -47.74 32.93 -17.37
C THR A 86 -46.53 33.86 -17.54
N ASP A 87 -46.37 34.44 -18.73
CA ASP A 87 -45.32 35.41 -19.05
C ASP A 87 -45.59 36.82 -18.48
N MET A 88 -44.53 37.63 -18.43
CA MET A 88 -44.59 39.01 -17.91
C MET A 88 -45.55 39.91 -18.71
N GLY A 89 -45.62 39.76 -20.04
CA GLY A 89 -46.47 40.61 -20.88
C GLY A 89 -47.96 40.41 -20.59
N THR A 90 -48.37 39.17 -20.37
CA THR A 90 -49.75 38.85 -19.94
C THR A 90 -50.07 39.49 -18.58
N VAL A 91 -49.15 39.44 -17.62
CA VAL A 91 -49.35 40.06 -16.31
C VAL A 91 -49.34 41.59 -16.37
N GLU A 92 -48.47 42.21 -17.16
CA GLU A 92 -48.45 43.66 -17.36
C GLU A 92 -49.76 44.18 -17.94
N ALA A 93 -50.33 43.48 -18.94
CA ALA A 93 -51.64 43.82 -19.50
C ALA A 93 -52.77 43.72 -18.45
N LEU A 94 -52.74 42.67 -17.61
CA LEU A 94 -53.69 42.49 -16.52
C LEU A 94 -53.56 43.60 -15.46
N LEU A 95 -52.35 43.95 -15.05
CA LEU A 95 -52.09 45.02 -14.06
C LEU A 95 -52.50 46.40 -14.59
N ALA A 96 -52.35 46.64 -15.90
CA ALA A 96 -52.83 47.86 -16.54
C ALA A 96 -54.38 47.95 -16.51
N ALA A 97 -55.06 46.81 -16.67
CA ALA A 97 -56.52 46.73 -16.58
C ALA A 97 -57.04 46.80 -15.13
N MET A 98 -56.24 46.31 -14.17
CA MET A 98 -56.61 46.19 -12.77
C MET A 98 -55.55 46.87 -11.86
N PRO A 99 -55.50 48.21 -11.83
CA PRO A 99 -54.42 48.96 -11.16
C PRO A 99 -54.41 48.84 -9.63
N SER A 100 -55.44 48.23 -9.03
CA SER A 100 -55.46 47.88 -7.60
C SER A 100 -54.58 46.67 -7.27
N LEU A 101 -54.20 45.87 -8.27
CA LEU A 101 -53.27 44.75 -8.12
C LEU A 101 -51.82 45.23 -8.29
N SER A 102 -50.89 44.47 -7.73
CA SER A 102 -49.45 44.68 -7.85
C SER A 102 -48.76 43.36 -8.19
N LEU A 103 -47.65 43.45 -8.92
CA LEU A 103 -46.69 42.35 -9.00
C LEU A 103 -45.89 42.32 -7.69
N ALA A 104 -45.92 41.18 -7.00
CA ALA A 104 -45.20 40.97 -5.75
C ALA A 104 -43.87 40.24 -5.92
N ALA A 105 -43.77 39.35 -6.91
CA ALA A 105 -42.53 38.65 -7.21
C ALA A 105 -42.49 38.15 -8.66
N ASP A 106 -41.30 38.20 -9.26
CA ASP A 106 -40.94 37.46 -10.47
C ASP A 106 -40.04 36.28 -10.08
N ASN A 107 -40.61 35.07 -10.13
CA ASN A 107 -39.91 33.82 -9.83
C ASN A 107 -39.38 33.12 -11.09
N GLY A 108 -39.60 33.69 -12.28
CA GLY A 108 -39.21 33.14 -13.58
C GLY A 108 -40.11 31.99 -14.03
N SER A 109 -40.30 30.99 -13.17
CA SER A 109 -41.24 29.88 -13.40
C SER A 109 -42.71 30.32 -13.30
N HIS A 110 -42.99 31.35 -12.50
CA HIS A 110 -44.30 31.94 -12.30
C HIS A 110 -44.15 33.36 -11.75
N LEU A 111 -45.23 34.13 -11.81
CA LEU A 111 -45.34 35.47 -11.26
C LEU A 111 -46.26 35.45 -10.05
N VAL A 112 -46.09 36.36 -9.09
CA VAL A 112 -46.96 36.45 -7.92
C VAL A 112 -47.71 37.78 -7.95
N LEU A 113 -49.04 37.72 -8.00
CA LEU A 113 -49.91 38.88 -7.89
C LEU A 113 -50.34 39.08 -6.44
N SER A 114 -50.53 40.34 -6.06
CA SER A 114 -50.90 40.75 -4.70
C SER A 114 -51.79 41.97 -4.75
N GLY A 115 -52.85 42.00 -3.94
CA GLY A 115 -53.78 43.12 -3.90
C GLY A 115 -55.06 42.81 -3.12
N PRO A 116 -56.13 43.61 -3.29
CA PRO A 116 -57.42 43.35 -2.65
C PRO A 116 -57.98 41.99 -3.08
N THR A 117 -58.55 41.23 -2.14
CA THR A 117 -59.04 39.87 -2.38
C THR A 117 -60.04 39.80 -3.55
N GLU A 118 -61.00 40.73 -3.60
CA GLU A 118 -62.04 40.74 -4.65
C GLU A 118 -61.44 40.95 -6.05
N ALA A 119 -60.59 41.96 -6.20
CA ALA A 119 -59.89 42.25 -7.45
C ALA A 119 -58.97 41.10 -7.88
N LEU A 120 -58.30 40.45 -6.91
CA LEU A 120 -57.45 39.32 -7.22
C LEU A 120 -58.29 38.14 -7.72
N LEU A 121 -59.40 37.81 -7.05
CA LEU A 121 -60.27 36.71 -7.47
C LEU A 121 -60.87 36.94 -8.87
N GLU A 122 -61.26 38.17 -9.20
CA GLU A 122 -61.69 38.54 -10.55
C GLU A 122 -60.57 38.32 -11.58
N ALA A 123 -59.35 38.78 -11.30
CA ALA A 123 -58.18 38.51 -12.14
C ALA A 123 -57.93 37.00 -12.33
N LEU A 124 -58.02 36.20 -11.27
CA LEU A 124 -57.82 34.76 -11.35
C LEU A 124 -58.89 34.06 -12.19
N LEU A 125 -60.15 34.51 -12.13
CA LEU A 125 -61.22 34.02 -12.99
C LEU A 125 -60.95 34.34 -14.46
N HIS A 126 -60.56 35.59 -14.75
CA HIS A 126 -60.19 36.01 -16.10
C HIS A 126 -59.03 35.19 -16.68
N LEU A 127 -57.98 34.97 -15.89
CA LEU A 127 -56.84 34.13 -16.29
C LEU A 127 -57.26 32.66 -16.50
N LYS A 128 -58.15 32.15 -15.65
CA LYS A 128 -58.67 30.78 -15.79
C LYS A 128 -59.48 30.59 -17.07
N GLU A 129 -60.26 31.59 -17.49
CA GLU A 129 -60.98 31.58 -18.76
C GLU A 129 -60.04 31.51 -19.97
N GLN A 130 -58.83 32.06 -19.84
CA GLN A 130 -57.75 31.95 -20.83
C GLN A 130 -56.96 30.63 -20.73
N GLY A 131 -57.32 29.73 -19.81
CA GLY A 131 -56.63 28.46 -19.60
C GLY A 131 -55.31 28.60 -18.81
N ILE A 132 -55.04 29.75 -18.21
CA ILE A 132 -53.82 30.00 -17.44
C ILE A 132 -53.98 29.39 -16.04
N ARG A 133 -52.96 28.62 -15.61
CA ARG A 133 -52.93 28.03 -14.28
C ARG A 133 -52.65 29.12 -13.24
N THR A 134 -53.40 29.07 -12.15
CA THR A 134 -53.23 29.96 -10.99
C THR A 134 -53.32 29.18 -9.68
N GLN A 135 -52.74 29.72 -8.61
CA GLN A 135 -52.77 29.13 -7.28
C GLN A 135 -52.80 30.24 -6.22
N VAL A 136 -53.86 30.30 -5.42
CA VAL A 136 -53.95 31.22 -4.27
C VAL A 136 -52.95 30.78 -3.21
N LEU A 137 -52.23 31.75 -2.63
CA LEU A 137 -51.26 31.53 -1.57
C LEU A 137 -51.93 31.64 -0.20
N ASN A 138 -51.47 30.86 0.77
CA ASN A 138 -52.01 30.88 2.12
C ASN A 138 -51.48 32.11 2.90
N THR A 139 -52.06 33.27 2.62
CA THR A 139 -51.80 34.51 3.34
C THR A 139 -53.04 35.40 3.30
N SER A 140 -53.33 36.07 4.41
CA SER A 140 -54.43 37.03 4.55
C SER A 140 -54.01 38.48 4.26
N GLN A 141 -52.73 38.70 3.91
CA GLN A 141 -52.16 40.00 3.63
C GLN A 141 -51.55 40.06 2.23
N ALA A 142 -51.72 41.22 1.58
CA ALA A 142 -51.19 41.49 0.25
C ALA A 142 -49.78 42.10 0.34
N PHE A 143 -48.76 41.28 0.60
CA PHE A 143 -47.37 41.78 0.64
C PHE A 143 -46.87 42.26 -0.72
N HIS A 144 -45.91 43.20 -0.75
CA HIS A 144 -45.38 43.80 -1.97
C HIS A 144 -46.48 44.42 -2.86
N SER A 145 -47.42 45.14 -2.23
CA SER A 145 -48.55 45.78 -2.91
C SER A 145 -48.87 47.16 -2.35
N ALA A 146 -49.74 47.89 -3.05
CA ALA A 146 -50.23 49.20 -2.60
C ALA A 146 -50.94 49.16 -1.24
N LEU A 147 -51.44 47.98 -0.80
CA LEU A 147 -52.12 47.85 0.49
C LEU A 147 -51.17 48.07 1.67
N LEU A 148 -49.85 48.02 1.46
CA LEU A 148 -48.87 48.29 2.50
C LEU A 148 -48.59 49.79 2.71
N GLU A 149 -48.93 50.67 1.75
CA GLU A 149 -48.61 52.11 1.80
C GLU A 149 -48.94 52.79 3.14
N PRO A 150 -50.08 52.51 3.81
CA PRO A 150 -50.40 53.16 5.09
C PRO A 150 -49.39 52.89 6.21
N ALA A 151 -48.63 51.80 6.12
CA ALA A 151 -47.60 51.41 7.09
C ALA A 151 -46.18 51.86 6.71
N LEU A 152 -45.94 52.25 5.45
CA LEU A 152 -44.58 52.43 4.93
C LEU A 152 -43.88 53.69 5.44
N GLU A 153 -44.62 54.77 5.67
CA GLU A 153 -44.05 56.01 6.20
C GLU A 153 -43.52 55.81 7.62
N GLU A 154 -44.31 55.19 8.51
CA GLU A 154 -43.87 54.87 9.87
C GLU A 154 -42.73 53.86 9.88
N PHE A 155 -42.75 52.89 8.96
CA PHE A 155 -41.68 51.91 8.84
C PHE A 155 -40.35 52.56 8.40
N GLU A 156 -40.38 53.47 7.42
CA GLU A 156 -39.21 54.20 6.94
C GLU A 156 -38.64 55.15 8.01
N ALA A 157 -39.52 55.84 8.75
CA ALA A 157 -39.12 56.67 9.87
C ALA A 157 -38.35 55.85 10.92
N PHE A 158 -38.87 54.68 11.30
CA PHE A 158 -38.17 53.77 12.22
C PHE A 158 -36.86 53.25 11.63
N ALA A 159 -36.86 52.86 10.36
CA ALA A 159 -35.67 52.34 9.68
C ALA A 159 -34.55 53.40 9.59
N THR A 160 -34.88 54.70 9.58
CA THR A 160 -33.89 55.79 9.57
C THR A 160 -33.05 55.83 10.85
N GLU A 161 -33.57 55.32 11.97
CA GLU A 161 -32.86 55.23 13.24
C GLU A 161 -31.92 54.01 13.32
N VAL A 162 -31.99 53.11 12.33
CA VAL A 162 -31.22 51.86 12.31
C VAL A 162 -29.86 52.09 11.63
N PRO A 163 -28.73 51.72 12.26
CA PRO A 163 -27.40 51.86 11.67
C PRO A 163 -27.14 50.77 10.63
N PHE A 164 -27.25 51.12 9.34
CA PHE A 164 -26.90 50.23 8.23
C PHE A 164 -25.40 50.32 7.89
N GLN A 165 -24.78 49.16 7.66
CA GLN A 165 -23.38 49.03 7.27
C GLN A 165 -23.24 48.60 5.81
N LEU A 166 -22.02 48.73 5.27
CA LEU A 166 -21.70 48.13 3.97
C LEU A 166 -21.63 46.61 4.09
N ALA A 167 -22.08 45.91 3.04
CA ALA A 167 -22.03 44.46 3.03
C ALA A 167 -20.58 43.94 3.02
N ASP A 168 -20.27 42.98 3.89
CA ASP A 168 -18.97 42.30 3.94
C ASP A 168 -18.95 40.97 3.16
N LYS A 169 -20.12 40.54 2.69
CA LYS A 169 -20.34 39.42 1.76
C LYS A 169 -21.05 39.89 0.49
N THR A 170 -20.92 39.12 -0.59
CA THR A 170 -21.67 39.37 -1.82
C THR A 170 -23.16 39.16 -1.54
N LEU A 171 -23.92 40.26 -1.51
CA LEU A 171 -25.37 40.26 -1.29
C LEU A 171 -26.09 40.54 -2.60
N ILE A 172 -27.02 39.66 -3.01
CA ILE A 172 -27.89 39.93 -4.16
C ILE A 172 -29.13 40.68 -3.68
N CYS A 173 -29.40 41.82 -4.30
CA CYS A 173 -30.52 42.71 -3.97
C CYS A 173 -31.84 42.16 -4.51
N ASN A 174 -32.88 42.12 -3.67
CA ASN A 174 -34.22 41.65 -4.07
C ASN A 174 -34.91 42.56 -5.09
N LEU A 175 -34.63 43.86 -5.08
CA LEU A 175 -35.29 44.83 -5.98
C LEU A 175 -34.68 44.84 -7.39
N THR A 176 -33.37 44.66 -7.49
CA THR A 176 -32.67 44.71 -8.78
C THR A 176 -32.38 43.31 -9.32
N GLY A 177 -32.29 42.30 -8.46
CA GLY A 177 -31.80 40.97 -8.78
C GLY A 177 -30.31 40.92 -9.08
N GLU A 178 -29.57 42.00 -8.82
CA GLU A 178 -28.13 42.13 -9.06
C GLU A 178 -27.35 42.15 -7.74
N VAL A 179 -26.03 41.97 -7.82
CA VAL A 179 -25.14 42.16 -6.66
C VAL A 179 -25.23 43.61 -6.18
N LEU A 180 -25.36 43.79 -4.87
CA LEU A 180 -25.30 45.10 -4.23
C LEU A 180 -23.94 45.74 -4.54
N ALA A 181 -23.96 46.92 -5.17
CA ALA A 181 -22.74 47.58 -5.62
C ALA A 181 -21.83 47.96 -4.43
N SER A 182 -20.52 47.93 -4.64
CA SER A 182 -19.55 48.37 -3.64
C SER A 182 -19.83 49.81 -3.21
N GLY A 183 -19.97 50.05 -1.91
CA GLY A 183 -20.28 51.37 -1.34
C GLY A 183 -21.78 51.71 -1.28
N GLN A 184 -22.67 50.86 -1.80
CA GLN A 184 -24.11 51.04 -1.67
C GLN A 184 -24.59 50.52 -0.30
N VAL A 185 -25.45 51.31 0.35
CA VAL A 185 -26.07 50.96 1.64
C VAL A 185 -27.55 50.62 1.42
N LEU A 186 -28.04 49.60 2.13
CA LEU A 186 -29.48 49.28 2.19
C LEU A 186 -30.17 50.19 3.22
N ASP A 187 -30.33 51.46 2.86
CA ASP A 187 -30.88 52.49 3.74
C ASP A 187 -32.39 52.33 4.02
N ALA A 188 -32.96 53.26 4.80
CA ALA A 188 -34.39 53.26 5.14
C ALA A 188 -35.30 53.30 3.89
N GLY A 189 -34.91 54.08 2.87
CA GLY A 189 -35.62 54.17 1.61
C GLY A 189 -35.61 52.84 0.85
N TYR A 190 -34.50 52.10 0.89
CA TYR A 190 -34.46 50.73 0.37
C TYR A 190 -35.47 49.82 1.07
N TRP A 191 -35.57 49.84 2.41
CA TRP A 191 -36.50 48.95 3.13
C TRP A 191 -37.97 49.31 2.95
N ARG A 192 -38.28 50.60 2.76
CA ARG A 192 -39.60 51.08 2.31
C ARG A 192 -39.95 50.46 0.96
N ARG A 193 -39.06 50.62 -0.02
CA ARG A 193 -39.21 50.08 -1.38
C ARG A 193 -39.27 48.56 -1.39
N HIS A 194 -38.38 47.88 -0.67
CA HIS A 194 -38.35 46.42 -0.53
C HIS A 194 -39.67 45.84 -0.03
N SER A 195 -40.35 46.55 0.87
CA SER A 195 -41.66 46.13 1.36
C SER A 195 -42.77 46.29 0.32
N ARG A 196 -42.63 47.20 -0.65
CA ARG A 196 -43.67 47.60 -1.62
C ARG A 196 -43.50 47.03 -3.03
N GLU A 197 -42.27 47.00 -3.51
CA GLU A 197 -41.89 46.65 -4.88
C GLU A 197 -41.68 45.13 -5.04
N PRO A 198 -41.78 44.60 -6.27
CA PRO A 198 -41.64 43.18 -6.53
C PRO A 198 -40.24 42.62 -6.22
N VAL A 199 -40.21 41.38 -5.73
CA VAL A 199 -38.97 40.60 -5.61
C VAL A 199 -38.54 40.06 -6.98
N GLN A 200 -37.35 40.44 -7.45
CA GLN A 200 -36.77 40.04 -8.73
C GLN A 200 -35.99 38.70 -8.64
N PHE A 201 -36.63 37.64 -8.14
CA PHE A 201 -35.95 36.37 -7.85
C PHE A 201 -35.39 35.67 -9.09
N ALA A 202 -36.10 35.72 -10.22
CA ALA A 202 -35.63 35.19 -11.50
C ALA A 202 -34.28 35.81 -11.93
N ARG A 203 -34.14 37.12 -11.72
CA ARG A 203 -32.90 37.85 -11.99
C ARG A 203 -31.84 37.54 -10.96
N SER A 204 -32.20 37.39 -9.68
CA SER A 204 -31.28 36.94 -8.64
C SER A 204 -30.66 35.57 -8.96
N LEU A 205 -31.44 34.61 -9.48
CA LEU A 205 -30.93 33.30 -9.89
C LEU A 205 -29.98 33.40 -11.09
N ARG A 206 -30.25 34.29 -12.06
CA ARG A 206 -29.33 34.59 -13.17
C ARG A 206 -27.99 35.11 -12.65
N THR A 207 -28.04 36.11 -11.77
CA THR A 207 -26.85 36.67 -11.13
C THR A 207 -26.06 35.60 -10.35
N ALA A 208 -26.74 34.75 -9.57
CA ALA A 208 -26.09 33.66 -8.85
C ALA A 208 -25.38 32.66 -9.80
N ALA A 209 -26.01 32.32 -10.93
CA ALA A 209 -25.41 31.46 -11.93
C ALA A 209 -24.23 32.12 -12.66
N GLU A 210 -24.27 33.44 -12.88
CA GLU A 210 -23.17 34.21 -13.45
C GLU A 210 -21.97 34.30 -12.50
N LEU A 211 -22.21 34.36 -11.18
CA LEU A 211 -21.19 34.26 -10.15
C LEU A 211 -20.60 32.85 -9.98
N GLY A 212 -21.14 31.85 -10.68
CA GLY A 212 -20.64 30.47 -10.63
C GLY A 212 -21.00 29.72 -9.34
N VAL A 213 -22.14 30.05 -8.72
CA VAL A 213 -22.61 29.37 -7.51
C VAL A 213 -22.84 27.87 -7.80
N GLY A 214 -22.04 27.01 -7.15
CA GLY A 214 -22.11 25.55 -7.29
C GLY A 214 -22.99 24.84 -6.25
N VAL A 215 -23.32 25.51 -5.15
CA VAL A 215 -24.18 24.96 -4.08
C VAL A 215 -25.10 26.06 -3.57
N VAL A 216 -26.40 25.77 -3.48
CA VAL A 216 -27.42 26.66 -2.90
C VAL A 216 -28.00 25.97 -1.67
N VAL A 217 -27.91 26.65 -0.53
CA VAL A 217 -28.51 26.20 0.73
C VAL A 217 -29.71 27.08 1.03
N GLU A 218 -30.91 26.50 1.04
CA GLU A 218 -32.10 27.22 1.53
C GLU A 218 -32.16 27.11 3.05
N VAL A 219 -32.00 28.26 3.69
CA VAL A 219 -32.03 28.43 5.14
C VAL A 219 -33.45 28.84 5.55
N GLY A 220 -34.11 28.00 6.35
CA GLY A 220 -35.46 28.25 6.82
C GLY A 220 -36.16 27.00 7.36
N PRO A 221 -37.44 27.10 7.76
CA PRO A 221 -38.21 25.99 8.32
C PRO A 221 -38.71 24.99 7.26
N GLN A 222 -38.85 25.42 6.00
CA GLN A 222 -39.22 24.57 4.87
C GLN A 222 -38.55 25.05 3.58
N PRO A 223 -38.26 24.15 2.62
CA PRO A 223 -37.57 24.52 1.40
C PRO A 223 -38.54 24.79 0.23
N VAL A 224 -39.07 26.01 0.17
CA VAL A 224 -39.96 26.45 -0.92
C VAL A 224 -39.14 26.87 -2.14
N LEU A 225 -38.06 27.61 -1.90
CA LEU A 225 -37.29 28.30 -2.92
C LEU A 225 -36.42 27.36 -3.75
N LEU A 226 -35.96 26.22 -3.19
CA LEU A 226 -35.18 25.24 -3.94
C LEU A 226 -35.96 24.70 -5.14
N GLY A 227 -37.26 24.47 -5.01
CA GLY A 227 -38.11 24.02 -6.11
C GLY A 227 -38.22 25.07 -7.23
N ILE A 228 -38.32 26.34 -6.84
CA ILE A 228 -38.35 27.49 -7.76
C ILE A 228 -36.99 27.65 -8.44
N ALA A 229 -35.90 27.60 -7.67
CA ALA A 229 -34.53 27.69 -8.17
C ALA A 229 -34.20 26.57 -9.16
N ALA A 230 -34.64 25.33 -8.89
CA ALA A 230 -34.44 24.20 -9.79
C ALA A 230 -35.08 24.41 -11.18
N GLN A 231 -36.22 25.12 -11.24
CA GLN A 231 -36.95 25.41 -12.47
C GLN A 231 -36.46 26.70 -13.15
N GLY A 232 -36.12 27.72 -12.36
CA GLY A 232 -35.70 29.04 -12.83
C GLY A 232 -34.20 29.20 -13.07
N TRP A 233 -33.39 28.16 -12.83
CA TRP A 233 -31.94 28.22 -13.09
C TRP A 233 -31.67 28.41 -14.59
N PRO A 234 -30.76 29.31 -14.99
CA PRO A 234 -30.56 29.64 -16.40
C PRO A 234 -30.09 28.45 -17.24
N GLU A 235 -30.65 28.31 -18.44
CA GLU A 235 -30.21 27.30 -19.39
C GLU A 235 -28.75 27.54 -19.84
N GLY A 236 -28.00 26.46 -20.08
CA GLY A 236 -26.60 26.52 -20.49
C GLY A 236 -25.60 26.83 -19.36
N LYS A 237 -26.07 27.09 -18.14
CA LYS A 237 -25.23 27.18 -16.93
C LYS A 237 -25.22 25.85 -16.17
N GLU A 238 -24.11 25.55 -15.50
CA GLU A 238 -24.01 24.39 -14.61
C GLU A 238 -25.02 24.54 -13.46
N ARG A 239 -25.73 23.46 -13.11
CA ARG A 239 -26.76 23.48 -12.07
C ARG A 239 -26.11 23.27 -10.70
N PRO A 240 -26.48 24.07 -9.68
CA PRO A 240 -25.94 23.90 -8.34
C PRO A 240 -26.56 22.68 -7.65
N ALA A 241 -25.84 22.16 -6.66
CA ALA A 241 -26.46 21.29 -5.67
C ALA A 241 -27.44 22.10 -4.80
N LEU A 242 -28.67 21.61 -4.67
CA LEU A 242 -29.74 22.26 -3.91
C LEU A 242 -29.93 21.54 -2.58
N VAL A 243 -29.67 22.23 -1.47
CA VAL A 243 -29.66 21.65 -0.12
C VAL A 243 -30.57 22.44 0.80
N ALA A 244 -31.40 21.77 1.60
CA ALA A 244 -32.30 22.40 2.56
C ALA A 244 -31.76 22.26 3.99
N THR A 245 -31.95 23.26 4.84
CA THR A 245 -31.65 23.14 6.28
C THR A 245 -32.69 22.30 7.01
N LEU A 246 -33.97 22.61 6.83
CA LEU A 246 -35.09 21.97 7.52
C LEU A 246 -36.26 21.73 6.57
N ARG A 247 -37.06 20.71 6.92
CA ARG A 247 -38.35 20.36 6.34
C ARG A 247 -39.32 20.01 7.47
N PRO A 248 -40.61 20.36 7.33
CA PRO A 248 -41.63 19.96 8.28
C PRO A 248 -41.73 18.44 8.46
N GLY A 249 -42.11 17.99 9.65
CA GLY A 249 -42.38 16.57 9.94
C GLY A 249 -41.15 15.66 10.08
N HIS A 250 -39.94 16.22 10.11
CA HIS A 250 -38.68 15.47 10.20
C HIS A 250 -37.82 15.99 11.35
N SER A 251 -37.00 15.11 11.94
CA SER A 251 -36.09 15.49 13.03
C SER A 251 -35.06 16.53 12.57
N GLU A 252 -35.02 17.68 13.22
CA GLU A 252 -34.16 18.82 12.88
C GLU A 252 -32.68 18.42 12.93
N VAL A 253 -32.26 17.71 13.98
CA VAL A 253 -30.87 17.23 14.13
C VAL A 253 -30.47 16.30 12.99
N ARG A 254 -31.37 15.41 12.57
CA ARG A 254 -31.11 14.50 11.45
C ARG A 254 -30.97 15.27 10.14
N GLN A 255 -31.85 16.23 9.89
CA GLN A 255 -31.83 17.03 8.67
C GLN A 255 -30.56 17.88 8.57
N LEU A 256 -30.13 18.49 9.67
CA LEU A 256 -28.86 19.24 9.71
C LEU A 256 -27.65 18.32 9.49
N ALA A 257 -27.68 17.08 9.99
CA ALA A 257 -26.63 16.10 9.72
C ALA A 257 -26.61 15.64 8.25
N GLU A 258 -27.78 15.45 7.64
CA GLU A 258 -27.93 15.11 6.22
C GLU A 258 -27.49 16.25 5.31
N MET A 259 -27.83 17.50 5.65
CA MET A 259 -27.32 18.71 4.98
C MET A 259 -25.79 18.76 5.06
N MET A 260 -25.20 18.60 6.24
CA MET A 260 -23.75 18.56 6.43
C MET A 260 -23.07 17.48 5.57
N ALA A 261 -23.67 16.30 5.48
CA ALA A 261 -23.17 15.22 4.64
C ALA A 261 -23.25 15.56 3.15
N GLN A 262 -24.36 16.16 2.69
CA GLN A 262 -24.52 16.61 1.32
C GLN A 262 -23.46 17.66 0.96
N LEU A 263 -23.25 18.66 1.81
CA LEU A 263 -22.23 19.69 1.60
C LEU A 263 -20.81 19.10 1.56
N TYR A 264 -20.50 18.16 2.45
CA TYR A 264 -19.21 17.46 2.45
C TYR A 264 -18.95 16.69 1.14
N VAL A 265 -19.97 16.01 0.60
CA VAL A 265 -19.87 15.28 -0.67
C VAL A 265 -19.70 16.23 -1.86
N GLN A 266 -20.21 17.46 -1.77
CA GLN A 266 -19.94 18.52 -2.76
C GLN A 266 -18.52 19.11 -2.65
N GLY A 267 -17.69 18.62 -1.73
CA GLY A 267 -16.29 19.04 -1.57
C GLY A 267 -16.08 20.17 -0.55
N LEU A 268 -17.12 20.62 0.15
CA LEU A 268 -16.95 21.55 1.26
C LEU A 268 -16.27 20.83 2.44
N THR A 269 -15.66 21.60 3.33
CA THR A 269 -14.90 21.08 4.49
C THR A 269 -15.54 21.51 5.81
N PRO A 270 -16.71 20.95 6.18
CA PRO A 270 -17.33 21.25 7.46
C PRO A 270 -16.42 20.88 8.63
N ASN A 271 -16.44 21.71 9.67
CA ASN A 271 -15.79 21.43 10.94
C ASN A 271 -16.63 20.45 11.77
N PHE A 272 -16.42 19.14 11.54
CA PHE A 272 -17.07 18.08 12.31
C PHE A 272 -16.75 18.14 13.82
N GLY A 273 -15.60 18.71 14.20
CA GLY A 273 -15.27 18.95 15.61
C GLY A 273 -16.23 19.94 16.27
N ALA A 274 -16.60 21.01 15.55
CA ALA A 274 -17.59 21.99 16.01
C ALA A 274 -19.00 21.39 16.11
N TRP A 275 -19.40 20.58 15.12
CA TRP A 275 -20.65 19.79 15.22
C TRP A 275 -20.64 18.97 16.50
N HIS A 276 -19.58 18.19 16.77
CA HIS A 276 -19.56 17.27 17.91
C HIS A 276 -19.43 17.94 19.29
N ARG A 277 -19.06 19.23 19.38
CA ARG A 277 -18.75 19.95 20.63
C ARG A 277 -19.85 19.87 21.71
N PRO A 278 -21.16 19.96 21.40
CA PRO A 278 -22.21 19.92 22.41
C PRO A 278 -22.42 18.53 23.04
N TRP A 279 -21.84 17.47 22.47
CA TRP A 279 -22.07 16.09 22.91
C TRP A 279 -20.81 15.44 23.48
N HIS A 280 -20.95 14.72 24.58
CA HIS A 280 -19.92 13.81 25.07
C HIS A 280 -19.86 12.56 24.19
N ARG A 281 -18.92 12.51 23.23
CA ARG A 281 -18.72 11.37 22.33
C ARG A 281 -17.49 10.55 22.72
N ARG A 282 -17.55 9.23 22.49
CA ARG A 282 -16.38 8.33 22.58
C ARG A 282 -15.88 8.07 21.16
N LYS A 283 -14.57 8.26 20.91
CA LYS A 283 -13.96 7.90 19.62
C LYS A 283 -13.85 6.38 19.54
N LEU A 284 -14.36 5.80 18.46
CA LEU A 284 -14.24 4.37 18.16
C LEU A 284 -13.30 4.20 16.97
N ALA A 285 -12.47 3.16 17.00
CA ALA A 285 -11.65 2.79 15.85
C ALA A 285 -12.56 2.15 14.78
N LEU A 286 -12.69 2.81 13.63
CA LEU A 286 -13.34 2.25 12.46
C LEU A 286 -12.27 1.60 11.55
N PRO A 287 -12.65 0.65 10.68
CA PRO A 287 -11.77 0.15 9.64
C PRO A 287 -11.13 1.31 8.87
N THR A 288 -9.83 1.19 8.58
CA THR A 288 -9.09 2.22 7.83
C THR A 288 -9.54 2.27 6.37
N TYR A 289 -9.07 3.29 5.63
CA TYR A 289 -9.38 3.47 4.22
C TYR A 289 -9.18 2.14 3.45
N PRO A 290 -10.21 1.64 2.75
CA PRO A 290 -10.10 0.41 1.98
C PRO A 290 -9.30 0.69 0.70
N PHE A 291 -7.97 0.74 0.83
CA PHE A 291 -7.08 0.96 -0.31
C PHE A 291 -7.44 0.03 -1.47
N GLN A 292 -7.56 0.59 -2.67
CA GLN A 292 -7.64 -0.21 -3.89
C GLN A 292 -6.27 -0.86 -4.09
N ARG A 293 -6.11 -2.08 -3.56
CA ARG A 293 -4.87 -2.84 -3.59
C ARG A 293 -4.56 -3.26 -5.01
N ARG A 294 -3.87 -2.39 -5.74
CA ARG A 294 -3.25 -2.67 -7.03
C ARG A 294 -1.75 -2.80 -6.83
N SER A 295 -1.18 -3.80 -7.49
CA SER A 295 0.26 -4.05 -7.47
C SER A 295 0.95 -2.99 -8.35
N TYR A 296 1.69 -2.07 -7.73
CA TYR A 296 2.50 -1.05 -8.42
C TYR A 296 3.98 -1.25 -8.07
N TYR A 297 4.51 -2.42 -8.40
CA TYR A 297 5.96 -2.66 -8.33
C TYR A 297 6.57 -2.21 -9.66
N LEU A 298 7.70 -1.51 -9.59
CA LEU A 298 8.57 -1.37 -10.75
C LEU A 298 9.14 -2.76 -11.03
N ASP A 299 8.61 -3.42 -12.05
CA ASP A 299 9.31 -4.52 -12.72
C ASP A 299 10.52 -3.91 -13.42
N HIS A 300 11.53 -3.53 -12.63
CA HIS A 300 12.85 -3.34 -13.17
C HIS A 300 13.23 -4.69 -13.74
N GLY A 301 13.30 -4.77 -15.07
CA GLY A 301 13.90 -5.88 -15.81
C GLY A 301 15.39 -6.12 -15.49
N TYR A 302 15.86 -5.70 -14.31
CA TYR A 302 16.83 -6.49 -13.58
C TYR A 302 16.19 -7.86 -13.38
N ARG A 303 16.58 -8.82 -14.23
CA ARG A 303 16.42 -10.24 -13.96
C ARG A 303 17.18 -10.54 -12.66
N ARG A 304 16.60 -10.19 -11.52
CA ARG A 304 16.70 -10.98 -10.30
C ARG A 304 16.21 -12.35 -10.71
N GLY A 305 17.14 -13.26 -10.99
CA GLY A 305 16.81 -14.67 -11.17
C GLY A 305 15.87 -15.08 -10.05
N ALA A 306 14.78 -15.74 -10.42
CA ALA A 306 13.67 -16.13 -9.57
C ALA A 306 14.10 -16.62 -8.17
N SER A 307 14.09 -15.75 -7.16
CA SER A 307 14.04 -16.16 -5.74
C SER A 307 13.50 -15.10 -4.77
N ALA A 308 13.25 -13.86 -5.19
CA ALA A 308 12.76 -12.82 -4.28
C ALA A 308 11.22 -12.65 -4.22
N GLN A 309 10.43 -13.54 -4.82
CA GLN A 309 8.97 -13.57 -4.65
C GLN A 309 8.51 -14.47 -3.48
N VAL A 310 9.20 -14.45 -2.32
CA VAL A 310 8.61 -14.92 -1.05
C VAL A 310 9.10 -14.05 0.12
N LEU A 311 9.04 -12.73 -0.02
CA LEU A 311 9.18 -11.80 1.11
C LEU A 311 7.96 -10.88 1.16
N SER A 312 6.77 -11.48 1.32
CA SER A 312 5.57 -10.91 1.99
C SER A 312 4.31 -11.71 1.65
N ALA A 313 4.17 -12.90 2.22
CA ALA A 313 2.86 -13.52 2.39
C ALA A 313 2.81 -14.18 3.78
N PRO A 314 1.86 -13.82 4.65
CA PRO A 314 1.65 -14.54 5.89
C PRO A 314 1.03 -15.91 5.54
N GLN A 315 1.67 -16.99 6.02
CA GLN A 315 1.13 -18.36 6.13
C GLN A 315 0.16 -18.80 5.03
N TYR A 316 0.65 -19.51 4.00
CA TYR A 316 -0.23 -20.33 3.17
C TYR A 316 0.06 -21.82 3.31
N LYS A 317 -0.96 -22.50 3.83
CA LYS A 317 -1.16 -23.95 3.77
C LYS A 317 -1.02 -24.42 2.31
N LEU A 318 -0.30 -25.51 2.17
CA LEU A 318 -0.09 -26.27 0.95
C LEU A 318 -1.45 -26.78 0.40
N ASN A 319 -2.09 -26.01 -0.49
CA ASN A 319 -3.12 -26.54 -1.37
C ASN A 319 -2.49 -26.80 -2.74
N ARG A 320 -2.17 -28.08 -2.97
CA ARG A 320 -1.95 -28.67 -4.28
C ARG A 320 -3.20 -28.43 -5.13
N THR A 321 -3.14 -27.47 -6.04
CA THR A 321 -3.74 -27.48 -7.39
C THR A 321 -3.69 -26.07 -7.96
N THR A 322 -2.70 -25.77 -8.80
CA THR A 322 -2.86 -25.07 -10.09
C THR A 322 -1.47 -24.81 -10.71
N THR A 323 -1.38 -25.16 -11.98
CA THR A 323 -0.22 -25.18 -12.86
C THR A 323 0.24 -23.76 -13.23
N SER A 324 1.38 -23.34 -12.67
CA SER A 324 2.21 -22.25 -13.17
C SER A 324 3.63 -22.53 -12.69
N THR A 325 4.35 -23.38 -13.43
CA THR A 325 5.73 -23.76 -13.14
C THR A 325 6.67 -22.64 -13.60
N ILE A 326 6.91 -21.65 -12.74
CA ILE A 326 8.13 -20.84 -12.82
C ILE A 326 9.27 -21.78 -12.41
N SER A 327 10.00 -22.31 -13.38
CA SER A 327 11.18 -23.14 -13.13
C SER A 327 12.25 -22.27 -12.47
N HIS A 328 12.45 -22.40 -11.16
CA HIS A 328 13.63 -21.84 -10.52
C HIS A 328 14.88 -22.51 -11.14
N PRO A 329 15.93 -21.74 -11.50
CA PRO A 329 17.19 -22.36 -11.90
C PRO A 329 17.70 -23.21 -10.73
N HIS A 330 18.19 -24.41 -11.03
CA HIS A 330 18.67 -25.33 -10.02
C HIS A 330 19.74 -24.63 -9.15
N PRO A 331 19.77 -24.81 -7.82
CA PRO A 331 20.73 -24.17 -6.89
C PRO A 331 22.19 -24.18 -7.32
N LEU A 332 22.59 -25.25 -8.01
CA LEU A 332 23.97 -25.49 -8.46
C LEU A 332 24.25 -24.98 -9.87
N GLN A 333 23.25 -24.42 -10.57
CA GLN A 333 23.43 -23.82 -11.91
C GLN A 333 23.89 -22.35 -11.84
N GLY A 334 23.54 -21.65 -10.76
CA GLY A 334 23.90 -20.24 -10.53
C GLY A 334 23.34 -19.27 -11.57
N VAL A 335 23.41 -17.98 -11.29
CA VAL A 335 23.07 -16.91 -12.24
C VAL A 335 24.33 -16.13 -12.55
N ARG A 336 24.67 -16.03 -13.83
CA ARG A 336 25.78 -15.19 -14.29
C ARG A 336 25.41 -13.71 -14.13
N ILE A 337 26.31 -12.94 -13.55
CA ILE A 337 26.23 -11.48 -13.49
C ILE A 337 27.16 -10.91 -14.55
N ASP A 338 26.61 -10.08 -15.43
CA ASP A 338 27.39 -9.33 -16.40
C ASP A 338 28.06 -8.15 -15.71
N THR A 339 29.40 -8.17 -15.69
CA THR A 339 30.24 -7.09 -15.19
C THR A 339 31.09 -6.51 -16.31
N PRO A 340 31.49 -5.24 -16.21
CA PRO A 340 32.45 -4.64 -17.13
C PRO A 340 33.88 -5.20 -16.94
N SER A 341 34.12 -6.00 -15.91
CA SER A 341 35.40 -6.67 -15.66
C SER A 341 35.58 -7.90 -16.55
N LYS A 342 36.83 -8.31 -16.78
CA LYS A 342 37.15 -9.59 -17.46
C LYS A 342 36.85 -10.83 -16.60
N GLU A 343 36.54 -10.60 -15.33
CA GLU A 343 36.18 -11.64 -14.37
C GLU A 343 34.71 -12.02 -14.54
N GLN A 344 34.43 -13.32 -14.59
CA GLN A 344 33.07 -13.84 -14.66
C GLN A 344 32.52 -14.01 -13.24
N LEU A 345 31.40 -13.37 -12.94
CA LEU A 345 30.72 -13.50 -11.65
C LEU A 345 29.48 -14.39 -11.78
N TRP A 346 29.30 -15.26 -10.78
CA TRP A 346 28.16 -16.14 -10.66
C TRP A 346 27.63 -16.09 -9.24
N GLU A 347 26.31 -15.95 -9.09
CA GLU A 347 25.62 -16.02 -7.81
C GLU A 347 24.84 -17.32 -7.67
N PHE A 348 24.96 -17.94 -6.50
CA PHE A 348 24.19 -19.12 -6.09
C PHE A 348 23.43 -18.77 -4.83
N CYS A 349 22.11 -18.97 -4.82
CA CYS A 349 21.27 -18.77 -3.65
C CYS A 349 21.10 -20.11 -2.92
N LEU A 350 21.67 -20.24 -1.72
CA LEU A 350 21.58 -21.43 -0.90
C LEU A 350 20.65 -21.18 0.29
N SER A 351 19.66 -22.05 0.51
CA SER A 351 18.73 -21.97 1.64
C SER A 351 18.51 -23.36 2.19
N LEU A 352 18.56 -23.52 3.52
CA LEU A 352 18.33 -24.81 4.16
C LEU A 352 16.89 -25.32 3.97
N GLN A 353 15.94 -24.43 3.69
CA GLN A 353 14.56 -24.82 3.36
C GLN A 353 14.43 -25.39 1.94
N ASN A 354 15.23 -24.86 1.00
CA ASN A 354 15.18 -25.27 -0.41
C ASN A 354 16.19 -26.39 -0.73
N PHE A 355 17.27 -26.51 0.06
CA PHE A 355 18.34 -27.50 -0.08
C PHE A 355 18.63 -28.21 1.24
N PRO A 356 17.68 -29.04 1.73
CA PRO A 356 17.84 -29.80 2.97
C PRO A 356 18.92 -30.88 2.92
N GLU A 357 19.62 -31.02 1.80
CA GLU A 357 20.77 -31.92 1.63
C GLU A 357 22.07 -31.24 2.07
N VAL A 358 22.13 -29.90 1.94
CA VAL A 358 23.21 -29.08 2.51
C VAL A 358 23.09 -29.01 4.04
N LEU A 359 21.87 -29.21 4.59
CA LEU A 359 21.61 -29.38 6.03
C LEU A 359 22.26 -30.64 6.61
N ASP A 360 22.52 -31.64 5.78
CA ASP A 360 22.78 -32.98 6.28
C ASP A 360 24.14 -33.11 6.96
N THR A 361 25.04 -32.16 6.75
CA THR A 361 26.32 -32.08 7.46
C THR A 361 26.60 -30.63 7.77
N HIS A 362 26.93 -30.32 9.02
CA HIS A 362 27.25 -28.96 9.44
C HIS A 362 28.28 -28.29 8.50
N ALA A 363 27.77 -27.41 7.63
CA ALA A 363 28.42 -26.21 7.11
C ALA A 363 29.81 -26.31 6.45
N VAL A 364 30.06 -27.32 5.61
CA VAL A 364 31.17 -27.27 4.64
C VAL A 364 30.64 -27.65 3.27
N LEU A 365 30.68 -26.71 2.31
CA LEU A 365 30.42 -27.05 0.92
C LEU A 365 31.43 -28.13 0.48
N HIS A 366 30.94 -29.34 0.21
CA HIS A 366 31.80 -30.43 -0.20
C HIS A 366 32.41 -30.20 -1.59
N ILE A 367 33.54 -30.83 -1.85
CA ILE A 367 34.25 -30.84 -3.14
C ILE A 367 33.34 -31.17 -4.36
N GLY A 368 32.29 -31.98 -4.14
CA GLY A 368 31.25 -32.26 -5.15
C GLY A 368 30.41 -31.03 -5.53
N HIS A 369 30.15 -30.12 -4.58
CA HIS A 369 29.42 -28.88 -4.82
C HIS A 369 30.23 -27.90 -5.66
N TYR A 370 31.54 -27.77 -5.38
CA TYR A 370 32.44 -26.95 -6.20
C TYR A 370 32.56 -27.48 -7.62
N LYS A 371 32.64 -28.81 -7.80
CA LYS A 371 32.56 -29.42 -9.12
C LYS A 371 31.25 -29.09 -9.83
N ALA A 372 30.12 -29.21 -9.14
CA ALA A 372 28.81 -28.93 -9.74
C ALA A 372 28.70 -27.46 -10.18
N MET A 373 29.12 -26.52 -9.32
CA MET A 373 29.14 -25.10 -9.66
C MET A 373 30.08 -24.81 -10.84
N LEU A 374 31.31 -25.35 -10.82
CA LEU A 374 32.29 -25.08 -11.88
C LEU A 374 31.95 -25.76 -13.21
N ALA A 375 31.37 -26.95 -13.20
CA ALA A 375 30.89 -27.60 -14.43
C ALA A 375 29.68 -26.86 -15.03
N GLY A 376 28.88 -26.16 -14.21
CA GLY A 376 27.84 -25.24 -14.68
C GLY A 376 28.40 -23.97 -15.34
N VAL A 377 29.54 -23.47 -14.82
CA VAL A 377 30.19 -22.25 -15.30
C VAL A 377 31.12 -22.46 -16.51
N LEU A 378 31.79 -23.62 -16.59
CA LEU A 378 32.61 -24.04 -17.74
C LEU A 378 31.67 -24.48 -18.88
N GLN A 379 30.99 -23.51 -19.49
CA GLN A 379 29.93 -23.71 -20.48
C GLN A 379 30.41 -24.17 -21.88
N ALA A 380 31.17 -25.26 -21.96
CA ALA A 380 31.40 -25.94 -23.22
C ALA A 380 30.86 -27.38 -23.11
N PRO A 381 29.88 -27.78 -23.94
CA PRO A 381 29.44 -29.18 -24.03
C PRO A 381 30.61 -30.15 -24.25
N GLN A 382 31.65 -29.71 -24.97
CA GLN A 382 32.88 -30.45 -25.25
C GLN A 382 33.79 -30.64 -24.03
N GLU A 383 33.70 -29.77 -23.02
CA GLU A 383 34.49 -29.89 -21.79
C GLU A 383 33.82 -30.79 -20.74
N ARG A 384 32.56 -31.20 -20.96
CA ARG A 384 31.80 -32.07 -20.03
C ARG A 384 32.35 -33.50 -19.96
N GLU A 385 33.04 -33.95 -20.99
CA GLU A 385 33.65 -35.29 -21.06
C GLU A 385 35.11 -35.32 -20.60
N ASN A 386 35.71 -34.15 -20.37
CA ASN A 386 37.09 -34.04 -19.91
C ASN A 386 37.18 -34.21 -18.38
N ALA A 387 38.34 -34.68 -17.93
CA ALA A 387 38.67 -34.68 -16.52
C ALA A 387 38.80 -33.23 -16.01
N ILE A 388 38.40 -32.98 -14.77
CA ILE A 388 38.57 -31.67 -14.13
C ILE A 388 39.70 -31.79 -13.12
N CYS A 389 40.72 -30.95 -13.26
CA CYS A 389 41.84 -30.88 -12.33
C CYS A 389 41.77 -29.57 -11.53
N PHE A 390 41.70 -29.72 -10.22
CA PHE A 390 41.81 -28.65 -9.24
C PHE A 390 43.23 -28.63 -8.69
N GLU A 391 43.84 -27.45 -8.67
CA GLU A 391 45.22 -27.26 -8.23
C GLU A 391 45.31 -26.11 -7.23
N HIS A 392 46.19 -26.27 -6.24
CA HIS A 392 46.47 -25.27 -5.20
C HIS A 392 45.19 -24.74 -4.54
N VAL A 393 44.36 -25.66 -4.05
CA VAL A 393 43.11 -25.32 -3.39
C VAL A 393 43.36 -25.08 -1.92
N GLU A 394 42.87 -23.95 -1.43
CA GLU A 394 42.93 -23.57 -0.01
C GLU A 394 41.54 -23.18 0.51
N PHE A 395 41.22 -23.64 1.72
CA PHE A 395 40.04 -23.23 2.47
C PHE A 395 40.44 -22.17 3.51
N LYS A 396 39.88 -20.98 3.40
CA LYS A 396 40.16 -19.83 4.28
C LYS A 396 39.18 -19.72 5.44
N SER A 397 37.91 -20.03 5.20
CA SER A 397 36.87 -20.02 6.22
C SER A 397 35.75 -20.99 5.87
N ALA A 398 35.08 -21.53 6.89
CA ALA A 398 33.92 -22.38 6.70
C ALA A 398 32.74 -21.56 6.15
N LEU A 399 31.95 -22.16 5.26
CA LEU A 399 30.73 -21.54 4.73
C LEU A 399 29.52 -22.10 5.48
N THR A 400 29.04 -21.33 6.45
CA THR A 400 27.88 -21.64 7.28
C THR A 400 26.62 -21.01 6.68
N ILE A 401 25.53 -21.78 6.64
CA ILE A 401 24.21 -21.29 6.22
C ILE A 401 23.30 -21.35 7.45
N PRO A 402 22.85 -20.21 7.99
CA PRO A 402 21.98 -20.20 9.16
C PRO A 402 20.61 -20.86 8.91
N GLU A 403 20.10 -21.57 9.92
CA GLU A 403 18.75 -22.14 9.92
C GLU A 403 17.72 -21.02 9.75
N ASN A 404 17.03 -20.99 8.61
CA ASN A 404 16.03 -19.99 8.18
C ASN A 404 16.56 -18.74 7.45
N THR A 405 17.76 -18.77 6.89
CA THR A 405 18.20 -17.74 5.95
C THR A 405 18.52 -18.31 4.58
N GLU A 406 18.33 -17.50 3.54
CA GLU A 406 19.02 -17.72 2.27
C GLU A 406 20.39 -17.06 2.35
N GLU A 407 21.45 -17.70 1.87
CA GLU A 407 22.79 -17.15 1.76
C GLU A 407 23.18 -17.06 0.29
N VAL A 408 23.77 -15.93 -0.12
CA VAL A 408 24.18 -15.71 -1.52
C VAL A 408 25.67 -15.96 -1.63
N VAL A 409 26.03 -17.02 -2.33
CA VAL A 409 27.41 -17.41 -2.60
C VAL A 409 27.83 -16.86 -3.94
N THR A 410 28.92 -16.09 -3.96
CA THR A 410 29.49 -15.51 -5.18
C THR A 410 30.73 -16.28 -5.60
N LEU A 411 30.70 -16.86 -6.79
CA LEU A 411 31.86 -17.44 -7.46
C LEU A 411 32.41 -16.43 -8.46
N CYS A 412 33.67 -16.08 -8.28
CA CYS A 412 34.42 -15.28 -9.22
C CYS A 412 35.39 -16.17 -9.99
N LEU A 413 35.36 -16.10 -11.33
CA LEU A 413 36.19 -16.90 -12.21
C LEU A 413 36.99 -16.01 -13.17
N GLU A 414 38.31 -16.13 -13.10
CA GLU A 414 39.25 -15.43 -13.96
C GLU A 414 39.95 -16.45 -14.86
N LYS A 415 39.60 -16.48 -16.15
CA LYS A 415 40.21 -17.40 -17.12
C LYS A 415 41.56 -16.85 -17.60
N ASN A 416 42.59 -17.69 -17.60
CA ASN A 416 43.88 -17.38 -18.19
C ASN A 416 43.96 -17.82 -19.66
N GLN A 417 45.03 -17.41 -20.35
CA GLN A 417 45.25 -17.71 -21.78
C GLN A 417 45.54 -19.20 -22.05
N CYS A 418 45.88 -19.98 -21.02
CA CYS A 418 46.27 -21.38 -21.12
C CYS A 418 45.11 -22.36 -20.80
N GLY A 419 43.87 -21.87 -20.68
CA GLY A 419 42.69 -22.69 -20.38
C GLY A 419 42.52 -23.07 -18.90
N ALA A 420 43.38 -22.58 -18.01
CA ALA A 420 43.17 -22.66 -16.57
C ALA A 420 42.39 -21.44 -16.08
N ALA A 421 41.61 -21.59 -15.04
CA ALA A 421 40.83 -20.51 -14.44
C ALA A 421 41.08 -20.43 -12.95
N ARG A 422 41.40 -19.24 -12.46
CA ARG A 422 41.46 -18.97 -11.02
C ARG A 422 40.03 -18.75 -10.53
N PHE A 423 39.65 -19.48 -9.49
CA PHE A 423 38.34 -19.32 -8.86
C PHE A 423 38.47 -18.80 -7.43
N ARG A 424 37.51 -17.99 -7.01
CA ARG A 424 37.35 -17.50 -5.64
C ARG A 424 35.89 -17.55 -5.25
N ILE A 425 35.60 -17.96 -4.02
CA ILE A 425 34.24 -18.15 -3.53
C ILE A 425 34.04 -17.33 -2.28
N HIS A 426 33.04 -16.46 -2.32
CA HIS A 426 32.77 -15.51 -1.26
C HIS A 426 31.31 -15.55 -0.82
N THR A 427 31.06 -15.08 0.40
CA THR A 427 29.76 -14.60 0.84
C THR A 427 29.88 -13.14 1.27
N LYS A 428 28.75 -12.45 1.30
CA LYS A 428 28.69 -11.07 1.78
C LYS A 428 27.97 -11.04 3.12
N ASN A 429 28.66 -10.56 4.15
CA ASN A 429 28.06 -10.35 5.46
C ASN A 429 26.92 -9.34 5.33
N ARG A 430 25.71 -9.73 5.71
CA ARG A 430 24.51 -8.89 5.58
C ARG A 430 24.47 -7.68 6.51
N VAL A 431 25.20 -7.76 7.62
CA VAL A 431 25.24 -6.72 8.66
C VAL A 431 26.37 -5.73 8.38
N SER A 432 27.60 -6.21 8.22
CA SER A 432 28.75 -5.33 7.98
C SER A 432 28.91 -4.92 6.51
N GLY A 433 28.38 -5.72 5.58
CA GLY A 433 28.59 -5.54 4.14
C GLY A 433 29.93 -6.07 3.63
N ASP A 434 30.78 -6.60 4.51
CA ASP A 434 32.10 -7.12 4.15
C ASP A 434 32.03 -8.45 3.40
N TRP A 435 33.02 -8.70 2.56
CA TRP A 435 33.17 -9.96 1.84
C TRP A 435 34.04 -10.94 2.63
N ASN A 436 33.52 -12.15 2.84
CA ASN A 436 34.28 -13.24 3.42
C ASN A 436 34.72 -14.21 2.31
N LEU A 437 36.02 -14.48 2.21
CA LEU A 437 36.59 -15.47 1.28
C LEU A 437 36.58 -16.84 1.94
N HIS A 438 35.91 -17.80 1.33
CA HIS A 438 35.81 -19.18 1.84
C HIS A 438 36.84 -20.10 1.20
N MET A 439 36.99 -20.03 -0.13
CA MET A 439 37.82 -20.95 -0.90
C MET A 439 38.39 -20.27 -2.13
N HIS A 440 39.61 -20.62 -2.49
CA HIS A 440 40.19 -20.28 -3.78
C HIS A 440 41.08 -21.40 -4.31
N GLY A 441 41.37 -21.34 -5.60
CA GLY A 441 42.29 -22.26 -6.26
C GLY A 441 42.31 -22.05 -7.77
N THR A 442 42.93 -23.00 -8.46
CA THR A 442 42.93 -23.05 -9.92
C THR A 442 42.17 -24.28 -10.38
N VAL A 443 41.35 -24.13 -11.41
CA VAL A 443 40.66 -25.22 -12.08
C VAL A 443 41.02 -25.25 -13.55
N ARG A 444 41.24 -26.44 -14.11
CA ARG A 444 41.46 -26.62 -15.54
C ARG A 444 40.79 -27.89 -16.04
N SER A 445 40.31 -27.84 -17.28
CA SER A 445 39.89 -29.03 -18.01
C SER A 445 41.14 -29.78 -18.50
N VAL A 446 41.16 -31.10 -18.36
CA VAL A 446 42.28 -31.97 -18.73
C VAL A 446 41.75 -33.11 -19.60
N THR A 447 42.34 -33.26 -20.79
CA THR A 447 42.00 -34.31 -21.78
C THR A 447 42.72 -35.64 -21.54
N ALA A 448 43.36 -35.84 -20.38
CA ALA A 448 44.11 -37.04 -20.07
C ALA A 448 43.16 -38.19 -19.65
N PRO A 449 43.35 -39.41 -20.17
CA PRO A 449 42.60 -40.56 -19.70
C PRO A 449 42.93 -40.86 -18.23
N ALA A 450 42.01 -41.53 -17.54
CA ALA A 450 42.27 -42.04 -16.20
C ALA A 450 43.54 -42.93 -16.22
N PRO A 451 44.38 -42.87 -15.18
CA PRO A 451 45.54 -43.75 -15.04
C PRO A 451 45.14 -45.24 -15.04
N TRP A 452 46.15 -46.11 -15.03
CA TRP A 452 45.95 -47.56 -14.96
C TRP A 452 45.03 -47.97 -13.79
N PRO A 453 44.21 -49.02 -13.97
CA PRO A 453 43.28 -49.46 -12.94
C PRO A 453 43.95 -49.68 -11.58
N CYS A 454 43.26 -49.26 -10.52
CA CYS A 454 43.66 -49.51 -9.15
C CYS A 454 43.65 -51.02 -8.89
N ALA A 455 44.79 -51.59 -8.45
CA ALA A 455 44.93 -53.02 -8.19
C ALA A 455 44.27 -53.43 -6.87
N LEU A 456 42.93 -53.40 -6.83
CA LEU A 456 42.11 -53.60 -5.63
C LEU A 456 42.41 -54.90 -4.89
N ASP A 457 42.59 -56.03 -5.59
CA ASP A 457 42.86 -57.32 -4.95
C ASP A 457 44.18 -57.33 -4.18
N GLY A 458 45.23 -56.70 -4.75
CA GLY A 458 46.53 -56.57 -4.10
C GLY A 458 46.49 -55.65 -2.87
N ILE A 459 45.67 -54.60 -2.91
CA ILE A 459 45.42 -53.72 -1.76
C ILE A 459 44.62 -54.46 -0.69
N ARG A 460 43.57 -55.15 -1.10
CA ARG A 460 42.66 -55.86 -0.20
C ARG A 460 43.33 -57.04 0.53
N ALA A 461 44.31 -57.69 -0.10
CA ALA A 461 45.05 -58.80 0.47
C ALA A 461 46.05 -58.39 1.56
N ARG A 462 46.60 -57.16 1.49
CA ARG A 462 47.57 -56.67 2.49
C ARG A 462 46.93 -56.06 3.74
N LEU A 463 45.70 -55.54 3.63
CA LEU A 463 44.99 -54.92 4.75
C LEU A 463 44.28 -55.99 5.59
N THR A 464 44.75 -56.19 6.82
CA THR A 464 44.35 -57.30 7.68
C THR A 464 43.25 -56.96 8.68
N GLN A 465 43.08 -55.70 9.05
CA GLN A 465 42.03 -55.26 9.99
C GLN A 465 40.77 -54.90 9.20
N GLU A 466 39.59 -55.18 9.78
CA GLU A 466 38.29 -54.86 9.18
C GLU A 466 37.40 -54.11 10.18
N GLU A 467 36.59 -53.19 9.67
CA GLU A 467 35.57 -52.47 10.43
C GLU A 467 34.31 -52.27 9.56
N ASP A 468 33.13 -52.45 10.16
CA ASP A 468 31.85 -52.13 9.52
C ASP A 468 31.63 -50.60 9.54
N GLY A 469 31.11 -50.04 8.43
CA GLY A 469 30.88 -48.60 8.30
C GLY A 469 29.98 -48.02 9.41
N LYS A 470 29.07 -48.81 10.00
CA LYS A 470 28.24 -48.36 11.12
C LYS A 470 29.06 -48.02 12.36
N PHE A 471 30.07 -48.82 12.69
CA PHE A 471 30.94 -48.57 13.84
C PHE A 471 31.87 -47.38 13.59
N PHE A 472 32.35 -47.23 12.35
CA PHE A 472 33.10 -46.06 11.94
C PHE A 472 32.30 -44.76 12.13
N TYR A 473 31.04 -44.73 11.70
CA TYR A 473 30.20 -43.55 11.85
C TYR A 473 29.78 -43.28 13.30
N ALA A 474 29.56 -44.31 14.11
CA ALA A 474 29.34 -44.15 15.54
C ALA A 474 30.55 -43.49 16.22
N ARG A 475 31.77 -43.88 15.84
CA ARG A 475 33.02 -43.28 16.37
C ARG A 475 33.20 -41.82 15.93
N MET A 476 32.84 -41.48 14.70
CA MET A 476 32.80 -40.10 14.23
C MET A 476 31.83 -39.26 15.06
N GLU A 477 30.63 -39.79 15.32
CA GLU A 477 29.59 -39.11 16.11
C GLU A 477 29.99 -38.92 17.58
N GLU A 478 30.59 -39.93 18.22
CA GLU A 478 31.17 -39.83 19.57
C GLU A 478 32.24 -38.74 19.67
N ARG A 479 32.97 -38.51 18.58
CA ARG A 479 33.94 -37.42 18.50
C ARG A 479 33.30 -36.07 18.22
N GLY A 480 32.00 -35.97 17.89
CA GLY A 480 31.31 -34.69 17.63
C GLY A 480 31.07 -34.39 16.14
N TYR A 481 31.36 -35.33 15.23
CA TYR A 481 31.00 -35.19 13.82
C TYR A 481 29.53 -35.61 13.61
N HIS A 482 28.63 -34.63 13.66
CA HIS A 482 27.21 -34.82 13.35
C HIS A 482 26.99 -34.85 11.83
N LEU A 483 27.42 -35.95 11.21
CA LEU A 483 27.24 -36.21 9.79
C LEU A 483 25.86 -36.80 9.51
N GLY A 484 25.25 -36.45 8.40
CA GLY A 484 23.97 -36.97 7.97
C GLY A 484 24.05 -37.95 6.80
N PRO A 485 22.92 -38.59 6.42
CA PRO A 485 22.91 -39.74 5.52
C PRO A 485 23.58 -39.56 4.15
N SER A 486 23.54 -38.37 3.56
CA SER A 486 24.08 -38.05 2.23
C SER A 486 25.60 -38.17 2.15
N VAL A 487 26.33 -37.93 3.24
CA VAL A 487 27.80 -38.11 3.31
C VAL A 487 28.21 -39.38 4.04
N LYS A 488 27.25 -40.18 4.50
CA LYS A 488 27.49 -41.47 5.15
C LYS A 488 27.61 -42.60 4.12
N CYS A 489 28.53 -42.47 3.16
CA CYS A 489 28.63 -43.42 2.04
C CYS A 489 29.44 -44.68 2.38
N ILE A 490 30.24 -44.70 3.46
CA ILE A 490 31.13 -45.84 3.78
C ILE A 490 30.33 -47.04 4.30
N SER A 491 30.48 -48.18 3.63
CA SER A 491 29.79 -49.43 3.99
C SER A 491 30.69 -50.40 4.75
N SER A 492 31.95 -50.54 4.35
CA SER A 492 32.93 -51.41 5.04
C SER A 492 34.33 -50.87 4.86
N ILE A 493 35.21 -51.15 5.81
CA ILE A 493 36.59 -50.64 5.83
C ILE A 493 37.54 -51.81 6.07
N ARG A 494 38.63 -51.87 5.29
CA ARG A 494 39.83 -52.63 5.62
C ARG A 494 40.97 -51.67 5.84
N PHE A 495 41.82 -51.93 6.83
CA PHE A 495 42.90 -50.99 7.13
C PHE A 495 44.12 -51.67 7.78
N GLN A 496 45.21 -50.92 7.75
CA GLN A 496 46.40 -51.11 8.57
C GLN A 496 46.95 -49.72 8.90
N GLU A 497 48.09 -49.61 9.58
CA GLU A 497 48.68 -48.31 9.88
C GLU A 497 48.96 -47.52 8.58
N GLY A 498 48.43 -46.29 8.48
CA GLY A 498 48.66 -45.39 7.36
C GLY A 498 47.93 -45.74 6.05
N GLU A 499 47.25 -46.88 5.94
CA GLU A 499 46.54 -47.29 4.72
C GLU A 499 45.12 -47.80 5.00
N VAL A 500 44.16 -47.35 4.20
CA VAL A 500 42.75 -47.72 4.31
C VAL A 500 42.17 -48.02 2.93
N LEU A 501 41.39 -49.10 2.83
CA LEU A 501 40.55 -49.40 1.69
C LEU A 501 39.09 -49.49 2.17
N ALA A 502 38.25 -48.57 1.72
CA ALA A 502 36.84 -48.55 2.06
C ALA A 502 35.96 -48.88 0.85
N SER A 503 34.86 -49.60 1.09
CA SER A 503 33.77 -49.70 0.15
C SER A 503 32.77 -48.57 0.42
N LEU A 504 32.37 -47.87 -0.63
CA LEU A 504 31.44 -46.74 -0.57
C LEU A 504 30.24 -47.04 -1.44
N LYS A 505 29.03 -46.76 -0.95
CA LYS A 505 27.81 -46.85 -1.74
C LYS A 505 27.26 -45.45 -1.95
N VAL A 506 27.05 -45.07 -3.21
CA VAL A 506 26.41 -43.80 -3.53
C VAL A 506 24.98 -43.81 -2.98
N SER A 507 24.66 -42.85 -2.11
CA SER A 507 23.33 -42.76 -1.49
C SER A 507 22.24 -42.67 -2.55
N ALA A 508 21.21 -43.53 -2.45
CA ALA A 508 20.07 -43.55 -3.35
C ALA A 508 18.92 -42.82 -2.68
N GLY A 509 18.85 -41.48 -2.81
CA GLY A 509 17.81 -40.77 -2.06
C GLY A 509 17.58 -39.29 -2.29
N ASN A 510 18.45 -38.55 -2.99
CA ASN A 510 18.33 -37.09 -2.98
C ASN A 510 17.41 -36.51 -4.06
N PRO A 511 16.33 -35.78 -3.70
CA PRO A 511 15.46 -35.11 -4.66
C PRO A 511 16.18 -34.05 -5.50
N VAL A 512 17.15 -33.31 -4.94
CA VAL A 512 17.92 -32.29 -5.66
C VAL A 512 18.95 -32.95 -6.59
N GLU A 513 19.57 -34.07 -6.20
CA GLU A 513 20.43 -34.85 -7.11
C GLU A 513 19.69 -35.43 -8.32
N LYS A 514 18.39 -35.77 -8.18
CA LYS A 514 17.55 -36.25 -9.30
C LYS A 514 17.32 -35.18 -10.35
N GLU A 515 17.27 -33.92 -9.95
CA GLU A 515 17.07 -32.75 -10.84
C GLU A 515 18.39 -32.04 -11.18
N ASN A 516 19.51 -32.49 -10.60
CA ASN A 516 20.85 -31.98 -10.91
C ASN A 516 21.27 -32.43 -12.33
N PRO A 517 21.41 -31.50 -13.30
CA PRO A 517 21.80 -31.84 -14.66
C PRO A 517 23.20 -32.47 -14.77
N LEU A 518 24.03 -32.35 -13.72
CA LEU A 518 25.40 -32.84 -13.69
C LEU A 518 25.55 -34.22 -13.03
N LYS A 519 24.50 -34.75 -12.39
CA LYS A 519 24.46 -36.08 -11.74
C LYS A 519 25.71 -36.40 -10.87
N VAL A 520 26.28 -35.40 -10.19
CA VAL A 520 27.45 -35.57 -9.34
C VAL A 520 26.97 -36.03 -7.95
N PRO A 521 27.36 -37.22 -7.46
CA PRO A 521 27.05 -37.62 -6.09
C PRO A 521 27.90 -36.80 -5.12
N LEU A 522 27.27 -35.96 -4.32
CA LEU A 522 27.97 -34.89 -3.60
C LEU A 522 28.75 -35.42 -2.39
N GLY A 523 28.18 -36.40 -1.68
CA GLY A 523 28.74 -36.91 -0.42
C GLY A 523 29.88 -37.93 -0.56
N ILE A 524 30.05 -38.58 -1.71
CA ILE A 524 31.05 -39.66 -1.84
C ILE A 524 32.49 -39.17 -1.71
N PHE A 525 32.76 -37.96 -2.20
CA PHE A 525 34.10 -37.38 -2.10
C PHE A 525 34.42 -36.90 -0.68
N ASP A 526 33.41 -36.46 0.07
CA ASP A 526 33.56 -36.14 1.49
C ASP A 526 33.87 -37.40 2.30
N SER A 527 33.14 -38.49 2.03
CA SER A 527 33.40 -39.81 2.60
C SER A 527 34.83 -40.30 2.35
N CYS A 528 35.48 -39.91 1.25
CA CYS A 528 36.89 -40.24 1.04
C CYS A 528 37.80 -39.54 2.06
N GLY A 529 37.52 -38.27 2.38
CA GLY A 529 38.27 -37.50 3.38
C GLY A 529 38.03 -37.99 4.82
N GLN A 530 36.83 -38.51 5.10
CA GLN A 530 36.48 -39.09 6.40
C GLN A 530 37.42 -40.23 6.82
N LEU A 531 38.00 -40.98 5.87
CA LEU A 531 38.93 -42.09 6.13
C LEU A 531 40.22 -41.65 6.85
N MET A 532 40.50 -40.35 6.89
CA MET A 532 41.57 -39.76 7.71
C MET A 532 41.46 -40.16 9.19
N LEU A 533 40.24 -40.37 9.71
CA LEU A 533 40.03 -40.79 11.10
C LEU A 533 40.74 -42.12 11.43
N ILE A 534 40.78 -43.05 10.47
CA ILE A 534 41.43 -44.35 10.63
C ILE A 534 42.88 -44.28 10.18
N ALA A 535 43.13 -43.81 8.95
CA ALA A 535 44.47 -43.79 8.35
C ALA A 535 45.45 -42.93 9.16
N GLY A 536 44.98 -41.81 9.70
CA GLY A 536 45.75 -40.87 10.52
C GLY A 536 45.65 -41.11 12.02
N SER A 537 45.06 -42.21 12.48
CA SER A 537 44.77 -42.48 13.90
C SER A 537 45.98 -42.34 14.84
N ARG A 538 47.20 -42.65 14.39
CA ARG A 538 48.44 -42.46 15.16
C ARG A 538 48.77 -41.00 15.47
N PHE A 539 48.27 -40.07 14.66
CA PHE A 539 48.48 -38.63 14.82
C PHE A 539 47.33 -37.96 15.58
N LEU A 540 46.22 -38.67 15.78
CA LEU A 540 45.00 -38.13 16.39
C LEU A 540 44.87 -38.64 17.82
N SER A 541 44.79 -37.71 18.78
CA SER A 541 44.35 -38.07 20.13
C SER A 541 42.89 -38.53 20.12
N GLN A 542 42.42 -39.19 21.19
CA GLN A 542 41.03 -39.67 21.28
C GLN A 542 39.98 -38.58 21.10
N LYS A 543 40.32 -37.32 21.42
CA LYS A 543 39.44 -36.15 21.36
C LYS A 543 39.77 -35.17 20.22
N ALA A 544 40.80 -35.45 19.43
CA ALA A 544 41.21 -34.56 18.36
C ALA A 544 40.23 -34.61 17.17
N PHE A 545 39.96 -33.43 16.62
CA PHE A 545 39.27 -33.24 15.36
C PHE A 545 40.27 -32.98 14.25
N PHE A 546 39.82 -33.11 13.01
CA PHE A 546 40.52 -32.65 11.83
C PHE A 546 39.58 -31.93 10.88
N MET A 547 40.15 -30.99 10.11
CA MET A 547 39.47 -30.35 8.98
C MET A 547 40.37 -30.37 7.75
N VAL A 548 39.78 -30.51 6.57
CA VAL A 548 40.49 -30.30 5.31
C VAL A 548 40.73 -28.80 5.13
N ILE A 549 41.99 -28.40 5.01
CA ILE A 549 42.36 -26.99 4.80
C ILE A 549 42.87 -26.72 3.38
N GLY A 550 43.11 -27.76 2.58
CA GLY A 550 43.48 -27.62 1.18
C GLY A 550 43.93 -28.93 0.53
N TRP A 551 44.29 -28.84 -0.73
CA TRP A 551 45.00 -29.90 -1.46
C TRP A 551 45.81 -29.32 -2.62
N ASP A 552 46.93 -29.96 -2.92
CA ASP A 552 47.76 -29.54 -4.06
C ASP A 552 47.08 -29.89 -5.37
N LYS A 553 46.50 -31.09 -5.46
CA LYS A 553 45.89 -31.57 -6.70
C LYS A 553 44.75 -32.55 -6.46
N LEU A 554 43.61 -32.30 -7.10
CA LEU A 554 42.51 -33.23 -7.23
C LEU A 554 42.12 -33.34 -8.70
N THR A 555 42.19 -34.54 -9.25
CA THR A 555 41.68 -34.82 -10.60
C THR A 555 40.44 -35.70 -10.53
N ILE A 556 39.35 -35.26 -11.13
CA ILE A 556 38.10 -36.01 -11.25
C ILE A 556 37.93 -36.38 -12.73
N PHE A 557 38.12 -37.66 -13.06
CA PHE A 557 38.02 -38.20 -14.42
C PHE A 557 36.58 -38.53 -14.82
N SER A 558 35.79 -39.03 -13.87
CA SER A 558 34.38 -39.36 -14.06
C SER A 558 33.65 -39.41 -12.70
N CYS A 559 32.32 -39.55 -12.71
CA CYS A 559 31.53 -39.71 -11.49
C CYS A 559 30.85 -41.08 -11.45
N PRO A 560 30.73 -41.70 -10.27
CA PRO A 560 29.94 -42.91 -10.10
C PRO A 560 28.44 -42.59 -10.24
N SER A 561 27.68 -43.60 -10.66
CA SER A 561 26.24 -43.55 -10.79
C SER A 561 25.54 -43.69 -9.43
N GLN A 562 24.30 -43.23 -9.32
CA GLN A 562 23.51 -43.43 -8.09
C GLN A 562 23.36 -44.91 -7.75
N GLY A 563 23.54 -45.25 -6.48
CA GLY A 563 23.51 -46.63 -5.98
C GLY A 563 24.72 -47.50 -6.34
N GLU A 564 25.69 -46.97 -7.11
CA GLU A 564 26.89 -47.69 -7.51
C GLU A 564 27.81 -47.96 -6.31
N LEU A 565 28.40 -49.16 -6.28
CA LEU A 565 29.41 -49.55 -5.30
C LEU A 565 30.79 -49.12 -5.80
N CYS A 566 31.49 -48.34 -5.00
CA CYS A 566 32.81 -47.79 -5.28
C CYS A 566 33.82 -48.22 -4.21
N TRP A 567 35.10 -48.06 -4.51
CA TRP A 567 36.22 -48.31 -3.61
C TRP A 567 37.09 -47.07 -3.48
N CYS A 568 37.39 -46.67 -2.25
CA CYS A 568 38.36 -45.61 -1.96
C CYS A 568 39.58 -46.21 -1.27
N TYR A 569 40.73 -46.08 -1.92
CA TYR A 569 42.03 -46.36 -1.32
C TYR A 569 42.64 -45.05 -0.82
N PHE A 570 42.87 -44.95 0.48
CA PHE A 570 43.33 -43.75 1.18
C PHE A 570 44.63 -44.04 1.91
N THR A 571 45.60 -43.12 1.82
CA THR A 571 46.94 -43.29 2.39
C THR A 571 47.43 -42.05 3.10
N VAL A 572 48.12 -42.25 4.23
CA VAL A 572 48.82 -41.21 5.00
C VAL A 572 50.30 -41.61 5.12
N PRO A 573 51.20 -41.02 4.31
CA PRO A 573 52.63 -41.32 4.36
C PRO A 573 53.26 -41.00 5.72
N GLU A 574 54.23 -41.80 6.15
CA GLU A 574 54.93 -41.63 7.45
C GLU A 574 55.65 -40.30 7.64
N GLN A 575 56.20 -39.73 6.57
CA GLN A 575 57.10 -38.58 6.67
C GLN A 575 56.47 -37.25 6.25
N LYS A 576 55.15 -37.20 6.05
CA LYS A 576 54.46 -35.97 5.62
C LYS A 576 53.52 -35.44 6.71
N THR A 577 54.12 -34.89 7.76
CA THR A 577 53.46 -34.02 8.73
C THR A 577 54.22 -32.71 8.83
N ASP A 578 53.51 -31.59 8.90
CA ASP A 578 54.07 -30.26 9.12
C ASP A 578 53.30 -29.59 10.26
N GLY A 579 53.87 -29.59 11.47
CA GLY A 579 53.20 -29.10 12.68
C GLY A 579 51.90 -29.86 12.98
N ASP A 580 50.77 -29.15 12.91
CA ASP A 580 49.41 -29.67 13.09
C ASP A 580 48.76 -30.16 11.78
N ILE A 581 49.50 -30.13 10.67
CA ILE A 581 49.00 -30.53 9.34
C ILE A 581 49.48 -31.93 8.98
N ILE A 582 48.55 -32.78 8.57
CA ILE A 582 48.79 -34.13 8.07
C ILE A 582 48.44 -34.18 6.59
N PHE A 583 49.34 -34.77 5.80
CA PHE A 583 49.13 -34.90 4.36
C PHE A 583 48.64 -36.31 4.01
N ALA A 584 47.62 -36.39 3.17
CA ALA A 584 47.08 -37.66 2.70
C ALA A 584 46.86 -37.66 1.18
N ALA A 585 46.56 -38.84 0.65
CA ALA A 585 46.17 -39.02 -0.74
C ALA A 585 45.06 -40.08 -0.81
N TYR A 586 44.20 -40.00 -1.83
CA TYR A 586 43.25 -41.06 -2.11
C TYR A 586 43.05 -41.31 -3.60
N THR A 587 42.64 -42.54 -3.91
CA THR A 587 42.15 -42.96 -5.23
C THR A 587 40.76 -43.57 -5.07
N LEU A 588 39.77 -42.96 -5.72
CA LEU A 588 38.39 -43.44 -5.80
C LEU A 588 38.20 -44.17 -7.13
N CYS A 589 37.67 -45.40 -7.10
CA CYS A 589 37.51 -46.26 -8.27
C CYS A 589 36.26 -47.15 -8.20
N ASP A 590 35.88 -47.75 -9.33
CA ASP A 590 34.80 -48.73 -9.40
C ASP A 590 35.26 -50.13 -8.96
N THR A 591 34.35 -51.11 -9.04
CA THR A 591 34.66 -52.52 -8.69
C THR A 591 35.68 -53.20 -9.61
N SER A 592 35.92 -52.67 -10.81
CA SER A 592 36.95 -53.14 -11.75
C SER A 592 38.32 -52.45 -11.55
N GLY A 593 38.38 -51.47 -10.65
CA GLY A 593 39.57 -50.63 -10.42
C GLY A 593 39.66 -49.41 -11.33
N ARG A 594 38.66 -49.13 -12.18
CA ARG A 594 38.65 -47.91 -13.01
C ARG A 594 38.53 -46.68 -12.12
N ILE A 595 39.46 -45.74 -12.31
CA ILE A 595 39.58 -44.56 -11.43
C ILE A 595 38.52 -43.50 -11.79
N TYR A 596 37.75 -43.09 -10.78
CA TYR A 596 36.87 -41.91 -10.83
C TYR A 596 37.61 -40.63 -10.46
N ALA A 597 38.41 -40.65 -9.40
CA ALA A 597 39.14 -39.48 -8.92
C ALA A 597 40.42 -39.84 -8.16
N GLN A 598 41.37 -38.91 -8.18
CA GLN A 598 42.61 -38.96 -7.41
C GLN A 598 42.88 -37.63 -6.75
N ALA A 599 43.25 -37.68 -5.48
CA ALA A 599 43.67 -36.53 -4.70
C ALA A 599 45.09 -36.75 -4.19
N GLU A 600 45.95 -35.76 -4.38
CA GLU A 600 47.35 -35.73 -3.98
C GLU A 600 47.58 -34.60 -2.96
N ASN A 601 48.36 -34.88 -1.91
CA ASN A 601 48.72 -33.93 -0.85
C ASN A 601 47.49 -33.18 -0.29
N ILE A 602 46.45 -33.91 0.10
CA ILE A 602 45.34 -33.34 0.86
C ILE A 602 45.86 -32.96 2.24
N GLN A 603 45.60 -31.72 2.65
CA GLN A 603 46.08 -31.14 3.90
C GLN A 603 44.97 -31.18 4.94
N PHE A 604 45.21 -31.91 6.03
CA PHE A 604 44.30 -32.01 7.16
C PHE A 604 44.91 -31.32 8.37
N ARG A 605 44.26 -30.30 8.92
CA ARG A 605 44.67 -29.67 10.18
C ARG A 605 44.04 -30.39 11.35
N VAL A 606 44.84 -30.76 12.35
CA VAL A 606 44.38 -31.33 13.62
C VAL A 606 43.99 -30.21 14.58
N LEU A 607 42.84 -30.33 15.22
CA LEU A 607 42.29 -29.39 16.19
C LEU A 607 42.14 -30.10 17.54
N ASN A 608 42.68 -29.51 18.61
CA ASN A 608 42.69 -30.11 19.95
C ASN A 608 41.37 -29.89 20.73
N GLU A 609 40.52 -28.96 20.29
CA GLU A 609 39.16 -28.71 20.79
C GLU A 609 38.25 -28.38 19.59
N PHE A 610 36.96 -28.74 19.66
CA PHE A 610 35.98 -28.29 18.67
C PHE A 610 35.69 -26.82 18.91
N ASP A 611 36.32 -25.93 18.16
CA ASP A 611 36.01 -24.50 18.16
C ASP A 611 35.16 -24.20 16.91
N PRO A 612 33.83 -24.16 17.02
CA PRO A 612 32.98 -23.76 15.91
C PRO A 612 33.10 -22.23 15.77
N ASP A 613 34.05 -21.81 14.94
CA ASP A 613 34.21 -20.46 14.38
C ASP A 613 34.91 -19.39 15.25
N PRO A 614 36.13 -18.94 14.87
CA PRO A 614 36.78 -17.76 15.45
C PRO A 614 35.95 -16.46 15.32
N ALA A 615 35.02 -16.37 14.37
CA ALA A 615 34.18 -15.18 14.17
C ALA A 615 33.15 -14.98 15.30
N LEU A 616 32.75 -16.06 16.00
CA LEU A 616 31.87 -15.99 17.16
C LEU A 616 32.56 -15.38 18.41
N GLN A 617 33.89 -15.39 18.47
CA GLN A 617 34.63 -14.74 19.57
C GLN A 617 34.73 -13.22 19.41
N ASN A 618 34.76 -12.68 18.17
CA ASN A 618 34.83 -11.23 17.96
C ASN A 618 33.54 -10.49 18.36
N ALA A 619 32.39 -11.17 18.34
CA ALA A 619 31.14 -10.60 18.84
C ALA A 619 31.09 -10.50 20.37
N LYS A 620 31.75 -11.42 21.10
CA LYS A 620 31.80 -11.41 22.58
C LYS A 620 32.91 -10.55 23.17
N ARG A 621 33.90 -10.12 22.37
CA ARG A 621 34.97 -9.21 22.81
C ARG A 621 34.58 -7.73 22.78
N ASN A 622 33.53 -7.36 22.04
CA ASN A 622 33.07 -5.98 21.90
C ASN A 622 31.89 -5.58 22.82
N GLU A 623 31.42 -6.47 23.69
CA GLU A 623 30.45 -6.14 24.77
C GLU A 623 31.11 -6.06 26.15
N GLY A 624 32.44 -6.01 26.20
CA GLY A 624 33.21 -5.92 27.43
C GLY A 624 34.50 -5.14 27.25
N LEU A 625 34.41 -3.92 26.72
CA LEU A 625 35.29 -2.76 26.97
C LEU A 625 34.75 -1.50 26.29
#